data_AF-A0A525KCI4-F1
#
_entry.id   AF-A0A525KCI4-F1
#
_cell.length_a   1.000
_cell.length_b   1.000
_cell.length_c   1.000
_cell.angle_alpha   90.00
_cell.angle_beta   90.00
_cell.angle_gamma   90.00
#
_symmetry.space_group_name_H-M   'P 1'
#
loop_
_entity.id
_entity.type
_entity.pdbx_description
1 polymer ?
#
loop_
_entity_poly.entity_id
_entity_poly.type
_entity_poly.pdbx_seq_one_letter_code
_entity_poly.pdbx_strand_id
1 'polypeptide(L)'
;MLFPRSAALALLLLSGLPVSAPAETPAEAVAPSPGETIVLSVHAEGAQVYECKAGADGKLGWVFREPIATLLADGRTVGRHYAGPNWEHGDGSAVVGKVTASAPGATPNDIPWLKLEVISRRGNGILTGVTAVQRINTKGGKLDGVCDNAGSFASAPYSAEYVFLRKA
;
A
#
# COMPACT_ATOMS: atom_id res chain seq x y z
N MET A 1 28.53 72.65 31.14
CA MET A 1 27.26 71.92 30.91
C MET A 1 27.25 71.49 29.44
N LEU A 2 27.58 70.23 29.16
CA LEU A 2 27.65 69.66 27.81
C LEU A 2 26.98 68.28 27.84
N PHE A 3 25.97 68.07 26.99
CA PHE A 3 25.21 66.82 26.86
C PHE A 3 26.03 65.71 26.16
N PRO A 4 25.88 64.42 26.50
CA PRO A 4 26.29 63.34 25.61
C PRO A 4 25.09 62.84 24.78
N ARG A 5 25.30 62.74 23.47
CA ARG A 5 24.42 62.07 22.50
C ARG A 5 24.76 60.58 22.51
N SER A 6 23.78 59.71 22.76
CA SER A 6 23.94 58.27 22.60
C SER A 6 23.73 57.86 21.15
N ALA A 7 24.72 57.18 20.57
CA ALA A 7 24.63 56.55 19.25
C ALA A 7 23.98 55.17 19.38
N ALA A 8 22.94 54.90 18.59
CA ALA A 8 22.31 53.59 18.52
C ALA A 8 22.95 52.76 17.40
N LEU A 9 23.51 51.61 17.75
CA LEU A 9 24.02 50.59 16.82
C LEU A 9 22.84 49.68 16.42
N ALA A 10 22.50 49.65 15.14
CA ALA A 10 21.47 48.74 14.61
C ALA A 10 22.09 47.38 14.26
N LEU A 11 21.66 46.32 14.96
CA LEU A 11 22.05 44.94 14.70
C LEU A 11 21.07 44.32 13.68
N LEU A 12 21.53 44.07 12.45
CA LEU A 12 20.77 43.33 11.44
C LEU A 12 20.92 41.82 11.67
N LEU A 13 19.89 41.20 12.23
CA LEU A 13 19.75 39.75 12.37
C LEU A 13 19.16 39.16 11.07
N LEU A 14 20.01 38.62 10.20
CA LEU A 14 19.56 37.76 9.09
C LEU A 14 19.11 36.41 9.65
N SER A 15 17.80 36.24 9.78
CA SER A 15 17.16 34.98 10.16
C SER A 15 16.95 34.15 8.89
N GLY A 16 17.74 33.07 8.73
CA GLY A 16 17.51 32.06 7.70
C GLY A 16 16.28 31.23 8.06
N LEU A 17 15.26 31.23 7.19
CA LEU A 17 14.09 30.36 7.35
C LEU A 17 14.44 28.93 6.93
N PRO A 18 14.04 27.89 7.70
CA PRO A 18 14.18 26.52 7.26
C PRO A 18 13.24 26.27 6.08
N VAL A 19 13.81 25.82 4.94
CA VAL A 19 13.03 25.34 3.80
C VAL A 19 12.41 24.00 4.21
N SER A 20 11.09 23.98 4.40
CA SER A 20 10.33 22.75 4.61
C SER A 20 10.11 22.10 3.24
N ALA A 21 10.64 20.90 3.03
CA ALA A 21 10.30 20.08 1.86
C ALA A 21 8.83 19.64 1.98
N PRO A 22 8.05 19.62 0.87
CA PRO A 22 6.68 19.14 0.91
C PRO A 22 6.65 17.67 1.35
N ALA A 23 5.76 17.35 2.29
CA ALA A 23 5.50 15.97 2.67
C ALA A 23 4.76 15.27 1.52
N GLU A 24 5.31 14.18 0.99
CA GLU A 24 4.65 13.35 -0.01
C GLU A 24 3.36 12.76 0.57
N THR A 25 2.28 12.86 -0.19
CA THR A 25 0.99 12.26 0.18
C THR A 25 1.05 10.73 0.04
N PRO A 26 0.23 9.97 0.80
CA PRO A 26 0.16 8.51 0.65
C PRO A 26 -0.13 8.04 -0.78
N ALA A 27 -0.88 8.83 -1.57
CA ALA A 27 -1.16 8.53 -2.97
C ALA A 27 0.06 8.68 -3.87
N GLU A 28 0.88 9.71 -3.65
CA GLU A 28 2.08 9.99 -4.44
C GLU A 28 3.13 8.89 -4.27
N ALA A 29 3.32 8.39 -3.04
CA ALA A 29 4.31 7.34 -2.74
C ALA A 29 4.05 6.01 -3.49
N VAL A 30 2.83 5.76 -3.93
CA VAL A 30 2.45 4.54 -4.68
C VAL A 30 1.93 4.85 -6.08
N ALA A 31 2.08 6.09 -6.56
CA ALA A 31 1.56 6.53 -7.86
C ALA A 31 2.16 5.73 -9.03
N PRO A 32 1.48 5.72 -10.21
CA PRO A 32 2.09 5.21 -11.42
C PRO A 32 3.38 5.95 -11.73
N SER A 33 4.40 5.22 -12.16
CA SER A 33 5.63 5.82 -12.67
C SER A 33 5.36 6.51 -14.02
N PRO A 34 6.16 7.53 -14.39
CA PRO A 34 6.05 8.14 -15.71
C PRO A 34 6.09 7.11 -16.84
N GLY A 35 5.16 7.22 -17.79
CA GLY A 35 5.02 6.29 -18.91
C GLY A 35 4.23 5.01 -18.61
N GLU A 36 3.74 4.81 -17.38
CA GLU A 36 2.80 3.74 -17.10
C GLU A 36 1.36 4.12 -17.50
N THR A 37 0.64 3.16 -18.08
CA THR A 37 -0.77 3.31 -18.50
C THR A 37 -1.61 2.18 -17.90
N ILE A 38 -2.88 2.49 -17.61
CA ILE A 38 -3.84 1.53 -17.04
C ILE A 38 -4.22 0.50 -18.11
N VAL A 39 -4.14 -0.78 -17.74
CA VAL A 39 -4.62 -1.92 -18.51
C VAL A 39 -6.00 -2.33 -18.00
N LEU A 40 -6.16 -2.43 -16.68
CA LEU A 40 -7.36 -2.90 -16.01
C LEU A 40 -7.41 -2.29 -14.61
N SER A 41 -8.60 -1.90 -14.16
CA SER A 41 -8.88 -1.57 -12.77
C SER A 41 -10.04 -2.43 -12.29
N VAL A 42 -9.90 -3.04 -11.10
CA VAL A 42 -10.93 -3.90 -10.51
C VAL A 42 -11.07 -3.61 -9.02
N HIS A 43 -12.31 -3.68 -8.55
CA HIS A 43 -12.59 -3.74 -7.12
C HIS A 43 -12.21 -5.12 -6.59
N ALA A 44 -11.83 -5.20 -5.32
CA ALA A 44 -11.59 -6.48 -4.66
C ALA A 44 -12.17 -6.51 -3.27
N GLU A 45 -12.78 -7.64 -2.93
CA GLU A 45 -13.33 -7.94 -1.61
C GLU A 45 -12.80 -9.28 -1.12
N GLY A 46 -12.40 -9.33 0.14
CA GLY A 46 -11.81 -10.53 0.72
C GLY A 46 -11.38 -10.38 2.16
N ALA A 47 -10.33 -11.10 2.54
CA ALA A 47 -9.76 -11.05 3.87
C ALA A 47 -8.23 -11.18 3.84
N GLN A 48 -7.59 -10.56 4.83
CA GLN A 48 -6.24 -10.91 5.24
C GLN A 48 -6.33 -12.02 6.27
N VAL A 49 -5.66 -13.13 6.03
CA VAL A 49 -5.58 -14.26 6.95
C VAL A 49 -4.37 -14.06 7.85
N TYR A 50 -4.59 -14.20 9.14
CA TYR A 50 -3.58 -14.14 10.20
C TYR A 50 -3.51 -15.47 10.94
N GLU A 51 -2.33 -15.79 11.42
CA GLU A 51 -2.05 -16.94 12.27
C GLU A 51 -1.50 -16.47 13.61
N CYS A 52 -2.03 -17.01 14.71
CA CYS A 52 -1.57 -16.72 16.05
C CYS A 52 -0.25 -17.46 16.30
N LYS A 53 0.87 -16.72 16.45
CA LYS A 53 2.22 -17.29 16.62
C LYS A 53 2.97 -16.65 17.77
N ALA A 54 3.90 -17.41 18.34
CA ALA A 54 4.88 -16.86 19.25
C ALA A 54 5.88 -15.96 18.49
N GLY A 55 6.04 -14.73 18.96
CA GLY A 55 7.11 -13.84 18.55
C GLY A 55 8.47 -14.26 19.14
N ALA A 56 9.52 -13.52 18.79
CA ALA A 56 10.87 -13.76 19.31
C ALA A 56 10.97 -13.62 20.84
N ASP A 57 10.05 -12.88 21.46
CA ASP A 57 9.92 -12.69 22.90
C ASP A 57 9.07 -13.77 23.59
N GLY A 58 8.61 -14.79 22.84
CA GLY A 58 7.76 -15.87 23.33
C GLY A 58 6.29 -15.48 23.53
N LYS A 59 5.91 -14.22 23.28
CA LYS A 59 4.52 -13.77 23.40
C LYS A 59 3.75 -14.12 22.13
N LEU A 60 2.50 -14.52 22.32
CA LEU A 60 1.60 -14.78 21.20
C LEU A 60 1.13 -13.47 20.58
N GLY A 61 1.17 -13.40 19.24
CA GLY A 61 0.65 -12.30 18.45
C GLY A 61 0.12 -12.77 17.09
N TRP A 62 -0.80 -11.99 16.53
CA TRP A 62 -1.31 -12.25 15.18
C TRP A 62 -0.25 -11.90 14.14
N VAL A 63 0.14 -12.88 13.33
CA VAL A 63 1.11 -12.73 12.24
C VAL A 63 0.39 -12.88 10.91
N PHE A 64 0.61 -11.94 9.99
CA PHE A 64 0.04 -12.01 8.65
C PHE A 64 0.52 -13.26 7.91
N ARG A 65 -0.43 -13.99 7.31
CA ARG A 65 -0.16 -15.20 6.52
C ARG A 65 -0.31 -14.93 5.02
N GLU A 66 -1.49 -14.55 4.58
CA GLU A 66 -1.80 -14.35 3.17
C GLU A 66 -3.07 -13.54 2.92
N PRO A 67 -3.20 -12.87 1.76
CA PRO A 67 -4.48 -12.34 1.31
C PRO A 67 -5.29 -13.43 0.61
N ILE A 68 -6.61 -13.29 0.65
CA ILE A 68 -7.55 -13.99 -0.24
C ILE A 68 -8.62 -12.99 -0.62
N ALA A 69 -8.80 -12.72 -1.92
CA ALA A 69 -9.85 -11.82 -2.39
C ALA A 69 -10.39 -12.21 -3.77
N THR A 70 -11.65 -11.86 -3.99
CA THR A 70 -12.31 -11.93 -5.28
C THR A 70 -12.09 -10.61 -6.01
N LEU A 71 -11.76 -10.68 -7.31
CA LEU A 71 -11.67 -9.49 -8.16
C LEU A 71 -13.02 -9.29 -8.86
N LEU A 72 -13.53 -8.07 -8.82
CA LEU A 72 -14.87 -7.68 -9.24
C LEU A 72 -14.80 -6.53 -10.25
N ALA A 73 -15.54 -6.65 -11.34
CA ALA A 73 -15.82 -5.58 -12.28
C ALA A 73 -17.32 -5.59 -12.62
N ASP A 74 -17.96 -4.42 -12.56
CA ASP A 74 -19.41 -4.26 -12.80
C ASP A 74 -20.28 -5.26 -12.02
N GLY A 75 -19.92 -5.49 -10.75
CA GLY A 75 -20.61 -6.42 -9.85
C GLY A 75 -20.42 -7.91 -10.16
N ARG A 76 -19.54 -8.27 -11.10
CA ARG A 76 -19.26 -9.66 -11.49
C ARG A 76 -17.84 -10.06 -11.11
N THR A 77 -17.68 -11.31 -10.71
CA THR A 77 -16.36 -11.90 -10.51
C THR A 77 -15.61 -11.98 -11.84
N VAL A 78 -14.43 -11.37 -11.91
CA VAL A 78 -13.52 -11.40 -13.07
C VAL A 78 -12.20 -12.08 -12.77
N GLY A 79 -11.94 -12.45 -11.51
CA GLY A 79 -10.69 -13.07 -11.13
C GLY A 79 -10.52 -13.23 -9.62
N ARG A 80 -9.29 -13.50 -9.21
CA ARG A 80 -8.92 -13.72 -7.81
C ARG A 80 -7.53 -13.19 -7.47
N HIS A 81 -7.34 -12.85 -6.21
CA HIS A 81 -6.08 -12.47 -5.60
C HIS A 81 -5.76 -13.38 -4.41
N TYR A 82 -4.51 -13.82 -4.28
CA TYR A 82 -4.09 -14.79 -3.26
C TYR A 82 -2.60 -14.67 -2.90
N ALA A 83 -2.13 -15.51 -1.96
CA ALA A 83 -0.72 -15.60 -1.51
C ALA A 83 0.30 -15.46 -2.64
N GLY A 84 1.35 -14.67 -2.43
CA GLY A 84 2.46 -14.50 -3.37
C GLY A 84 3.03 -13.08 -3.46
N PRO A 85 2.22 -12.01 -3.46
CA PRO A 85 0.85 -11.88 -3.95
C PRO A 85 0.69 -12.25 -5.44
N ASN A 86 -0.42 -12.91 -5.78
CA ASN A 86 -0.80 -13.28 -7.16
C ASN A 86 -2.13 -12.63 -7.55
N TRP A 87 -2.31 -12.36 -8.84
CA TRP A 87 -3.61 -12.04 -9.44
C TRP A 87 -3.84 -12.91 -10.66
N GLU A 88 -5.03 -13.49 -10.75
CA GLU A 88 -5.46 -14.31 -11.88
C GLU A 88 -6.79 -13.79 -12.40
N HIS A 89 -6.88 -13.58 -13.71
CA HIS A 89 -8.08 -13.17 -14.40
C HIS A 89 -8.81 -14.38 -15.00
N GLY A 90 -10.11 -14.25 -15.25
CA GLY A 90 -10.97 -15.32 -15.77
C GLY A 90 -10.60 -15.85 -17.17
N ASP A 91 -9.75 -15.12 -17.90
CA ASP A 91 -9.15 -15.58 -19.17
C ASP A 91 -7.91 -16.48 -18.99
N GLY A 92 -7.52 -16.78 -17.75
CA GLY A 92 -6.38 -17.61 -17.41
C GLY A 92 -5.03 -16.88 -17.37
N SER A 93 -4.98 -15.59 -17.70
CA SER A 93 -3.79 -14.77 -17.48
C SER A 93 -3.58 -14.49 -15.98
N ALA A 94 -2.32 -14.51 -15.54
CA ALA A 94 -1.97 -14.26 -14.16
C ALA A 94 -0.60 -13.58 -14.01
N VAL A 95 -0.45 -12.82 -12.93
CA VAL A 95 0.78 -12.09 -12.58
C VAL A 95 1.13 -12.25 -11.11
N VAL A 96 2.42 -12.26 -10.80
CA VAL A 96 2.97 -12.25 -9.44
C VAL A 96 3.68 -10.93 -9.18
N GLY A 97 3.36 -10.31 -8.05
CA GLY A 97 3.89 -9.00 -7.68
C GLY A 97 4.93 -9.06 -6.57
N LYS A 98 5.88 -8.11 -6.60
CA LYS A 98 6.79 -7.80 -5.50
C LYS A 98 6.60 -6.35 -5.09
N VAL A 99 6.43 -6.09 -3.79
CA VAL A 99 6.27 -4.73 -3.27
C VAL A 99 7.53 -3.91 -3.54
N THR A 100 7.35 -2.71 -4.08
CA THR A 100 8.42 -1.74 -4.36
C THR A 100 8.22 -0.41 -3.65
N ALA A 101 6.97 -0.05 -3.35
CA ALA A 101 6.66 1.10 -2.49
C ALA A 101 5.41 0.82 -1.65
N SER A 102 5.29 1.52 -0.53
CA SER A 102 4.19 1.39 0.42
C SER A 102 3.82 2.74 0.98
N ALA A 103 2.53 2.94 1.24
CA ALA A 103 2.01 4.10 1.93
C ALA A 103 0.93 3.69 2.95
N PRO A 104 0.75 4.45 4.04
CA PRO A 104 -0.33 4.20 4.98
C PRO A 104 -1.70 4.20 4.31
N GLY A 105 -2.62 3.37 4.82
CA GLY A 105 -4.04 3.47 4.48
C GLY A 105 -4.69 4.71 5.11
N ALA A 106 -5.98 4.95 4.79
CA ALA A 106 -6.70 6.14 5.26
C ALA A 106 -6.95 6.13 6.78
N THR A 107 -7.14 4.94 7.36
CA THR A 107 -7.35 4.75 8.79
C THR A 107 -6.30 3.81 9.40
N PRO A 108 -6.10 3.82 10.72
CA PRO A 108 -5.21 2.88 11.40
C PRO A 108 -5.56 1.41 11.15
N ASN A 109 -6.82 1.08 10.83
CA ASN A 109 -7.30 -0.28 10.55
C ASN A 109 -7.12 -0.70 9.08
N ASP A 110 -6.80 0.23 8.19
CA ASP A 110 -6.61 -0.08 6.77
C ASP A 110 -5.21 -0.65 6.53
N ILE A 111 -5.14 -1.73 5.76
CA ILE A 111 -3.86 -2.24 5.26
C ILE A 111 -3.19 -1.20 4.33
N PRO A 112 -1.85 -1.20 4.22
CA PRO A 112 -1.14 -0.21 3.41
C PRO A 112 -1.56 -0.21 1.95
N TRP A 113 -1.51 0.96 1.32
CA TRP A 113 -1.47 1.04 -0.13
C TRP A 113 -0.09 0.58 -0.60
N LEU A 114 -0.04 -0.06 -1.76
CA LEU A 114 1.18 -0.65 -2.29
C LEU A 114 1.35 -0.31 -3.76
N LYS A 115 2.61 -0.10 -4.16
CA LYS A 115 3.06 -0.29 -5.53
C LYS A 115 3.81 -1.61 -5.60
N LEU A 116 3.48 -2.42 -6.60
CA LEU A 116 4.13 -3.70 -6.85
C LEU A 116 4.65 -3.78 -8.29
N GLU A 117 5.85 -4.31 -8.44
CA GLU A 117 6.42 -4.71 -9.73
C GLU A 117 6.00 -6.15 -10.06
N VAL A 118 5.62 -6.42 -11.32
CA VAL A 118 5.33 -7.79 -11.77
C VAL A 118 6.63 -8.52 -12.08
N ILE A 119 6.91 -9.57 -11.29
CA ILE A 119 8.14 -10.36 -11.37
C ILE A 119 7.97 -11.68 -12.14
N SER A 120 6.74 -12.17 -12.28
CA SER A 120 6.44 -13.31 -13.15
C SER A 120 5.01 -13.24 -13.67
N ARG A 121 4.75 -13.93 -14.77
CA ARG A 121 3.47 -13.89 -15.48
C ARG A 121 3.23 -15.22 -16.22
N ARG A 122 1.96 -15.54 -16.45
CA ARG A 122 1.53 -16.67 -17.28
C ARG A 122 0.25 -16.32 -18.05
N GLY A 123 -0.02 -17.09 -19.09
CA GLY A 123 -1.18 -16.90 -19.96
C GLY A 123 -1.03 -15.74 -20.96
N ASN A 124 -1.95 -15.67 -21.90
CA ASN A 124 -1.97 -14.76 -23.06
C ASN A 124 -3.22 -13.88 -23.10
N GLY A 125 -3.74 -13.51 -21.93
CA GLY A 125 -4.95 -12.70 -21.74
C GLY A 125 -4.68 -11.25 -21.35
N ILE A 126 -5.64 -10.63 -20.67
CA ILE A 126 -5.62 -9.20 -20.33
C ILE A 126 -4.41 -8.80 -19.48
N LEU A 127 -3.89 -9.70 -18.64
CA LEU A 127 -2.75 -9.41 -17.76
C LEU A 127 -1.38 -9.58 -18.43
N THR A 128 -1.30 -10.02 -19.69
CA THR A 128 -0.03 -10.34 -20.36
C THR A 128 0.95 -9.16 -20.43
N GLY A 129 0.44 -7.95 -20.70
CA GLY A 129 1.27 -6.75 -20.80
C GLY A 129 1.57 -6.05 -19.48
N VAL A 130 1.05 -6.56 -18.36
CA VAL A 130 1.14 -5.86 -17.07
C VAL A 130 2.56 -5.95 -16.52
N THR A 131 3.08 -4.79 -16.11
CA THR A 131 4.41 -4.62 -15.52
C THR A 131 4.36 -4.17 -14.06
N ALA A 132 3.24 -3.59 -13.62
CA ALA A 132 3.06 -3.17 -12.24
C ALA A 132 1.60 -3.29 -11.80
N VAL A 133 1.39 -3.39 -10.49
CA VAL A 133 0.07 -3.38 -9.85
C VAL A 133 0.08 -2.35 -8.74
N GLN A 134 -0.97 -1.55 -8.63
CA GLN A 134 -1.23 -0.76 -7.43
C GLN A 134 -2.31 -1.44 -6.60
N ARG A 135 -2.15 -1.45 -5.28
CA ARG A 135 -3.24 -1.68 -4.32
C ARG A 135 -3.53 -0.37 -3.63
N ILE A 136 -4.69 0.22 -3.88
CA ILE A 136 -5.07 1.53 -3.35
C ILE A 136 -6.48 1.48 -2.76
N ASN A 137 -6.90 2.57 -2.13
CA ASN A 137 -8.24 2.72 -1.54
C ASN A 137 -8.63 1.56 -0.60
N THR A 138 -7.66 1.00 0.10
CA THR A 138 -7.86 -0.10 1.03
C THR A 138 -8.81 0.28 2.16
N LYS A 139 -9.64 -0.68 2.58
CA LYS A 139 -10.51 -0.59 3.76
C LYS A 139 -10.36 -1.84 4.61
N GLY A 140 -9.99 -1.68 5.87
CA GLY A 140 -9.79 -2.78 6.81
C GLY A 140 -8.58 -3.68 6.48
N GLY A 141 -8.65 -4.92 6.91
CA GLY A 141 -7.64 -5.95 6.69
C GLY A 141 -6.54 -6.02 7.74
N LYS A 142 -6.45 -5.06 8.67
CA LYS A 142 -5.63 -5.26 9.88
C LYS A 142 -6.42 -6.04 10.92
N LEU A 143 -5.69 -6.84 11.69
CA LEU A 143 -6.26 -7.63 12.78
C LEU A 143 -5.66 -7.15 14.10
N ASP A 144 -6.54 -6.65 14.96
CA ASP A 144 -6.27 -6.36 16.35
C ASP A 144 -7.04 -7.34 17.25
N GLY A 145 -6.62 -7.45 18.51
CA GLY A 145 -7.27 -8.31 19.50
C GLY A 145 -6.34 -9.37 20.06
N VAL A 146 -6.89 -10.18 20.96
CA VAL A 146 -6.14 -11.20 21.70
C VAL A 146 -5.81 -12.38 20.79
N CYS A 147 -4.56 -12.83 20.83
CA CYS A 147 -4.08 -14.08 20.25
C CYS A 147 -3.59 -14.93 21.44
N ASP A 148 -4.43 -15.84 21.91
CA ASP A 148 -4.23 -16.65 23.11
C ASP A 148 -3.96 -18.13 22.81
N ASN A 149 -4.25 -18.58 21.58
CA ASN A 149 -4.08 -19.97 21.16
C ASN A 149 -3.22 -20.08 19.89
N ALA A 150 -1.96 -20.48 20.06
CA ALA A 150 -1.01 -20.67 18.97
C ALA A 150 -1.54 -21.63 17.88
N GLY A 151 -1.32 -21.28 16.62
CA GLY A 151 -1.80 -22.04 15.46
C GLY A 151 -3.25 -21.76 15.07
N SER A 152 -3.98 -20.95 15.85
CA SER A 152 -5.31 -20.47 15.45
C SER A 152 -5.20 -19.51 14.27
N PHE A 153 -6.22 -19.52 13.41
CA PHE A 153 -6.36 -18.59 12.30
C PHE A 153 -7.48 -17.60 12.56
N ALA A 154 -7.28 -16.37 12.09
CA ALA A 154 -8.30 -15.34 12.08
C ALA A 154 -8.28 -14.61 10.74
N SER A 155 -9.45 -14.13 10.31
CA SER A 155 -9.62 -13.39 9.07
C SER A 155 -10.04 -11.96 9.38
N ALA A 156 -9.29 -11.00 8.85
CA ALA A 156 -9.66 -9.58 8.87
C ALA A 156 -10.23 -9.20 7.50
N PRO A 157 -11.53 -8.90 7.39
CA PRO A 157 -12.13 -8.48 6.13
C PRO A 157 -11.45 -7.23 5.56
N TYR A 158 -11.27 -7.19 4.25
CA TYR A 158 -10.79 -6.00 3.56
C TYR A 158 -11.41 -5.83 2.18
N SER A 159 -11.39 -4.59 1.70
CA SER A 159 -11.57 -4.26 0.29
C SER A 159 -10.45 -3.37 -0.22
N ALA A 160 -10.23 -3.36 -1.54
CA ALA A 160 -9.22 -2.53 -2.20
C ALA A 160 -9.58 -2.32 -3.68
N GLU A 161 -8.95 -1.31 -4.29
CA GLU A 161 -8.86 -1.20 -5.74
C GLU A 161 -7.50 -1.73 -6.20
N TYR A 162 -7.50 -2.61 -7.20
CA TYR A 162 -6.29 -3.03 -7.90
C TYR A 162 -6.22 -2.39 -9.28
N VAL A 163 -5.16 -1.63 -9.53
CA VAL A 163 -4.89 -0.99 -10.83
C VAL A 163 -3.70 -1.69 -11.47
N PHE A 164 -3.95 -2.37 -12.58
CA PHE A 164 -2.95 -3.06 -13.38
C PHE A 164 -2.39 -2.10 -14.42
N LEU A 165 -1.07 -1.98 -14.45
CA LEU A 165 -0.36 -0.99 -15.24
C LEU A 165 0.65 -1.68 -16.16
N ARG A 166 0.85 -1.10 -17.33
CA ARG A 166 1.94 -1.45 -18.25
C ARG A 166 2.80 -0.23 -18.53
N LYS A 167 4.08 -0.44 -18.81
CA LYS A 167 4.90 0.57 -19.47
C LYS A 167 4.44 0.72 -20.92
N ALA A 168 4.35 1.97 -21.38
CA ALA A 168 4.14 2.31 -22.78
C ALA A 168 5.27 1.78 -23.67
#